data_AF-A0A2V4AKL5-F1
#
_entry.id   AF-A0A2V4AKL5-F1
#
_cell.length_a   1.000
_cell.length_b   1.000
_cell.length_c   1.000
_cell.angle_alpha   90.00
_cell.angle_beta   90.00
_cell.angle_gamma   90.00
#
_symmetry.space_group_name_H-M   'P 1'
#
loop_
_entity.id
_entity.type
_entity.pdbx_description
1 polymer ?
#
loop_
_entity_poly.entity_id
_entity_poly.type
_entity_poly.pdbx_seq_one_letter_code
_entity_poly.pdbx_strand_id
1 'polypeptide(L)' 'MEQTRAAPEVRGTRAELIQELLRVAEGWQHFGKDYLYEQAVAGVESLQLQAPSVRVGHTHYIVTSA' A
#
# COMPACT_ATOMS: atom_id res chain seq x y z
N MET A 1 19.15 10.04 -21.50
CA MET A 1 18.19 8.94 -21.35
C MET A 1 17.71 8.96 -19.92
N GLU A 2 16.63 9.67 -19.65
CA GLU A 2 16.01 9.71 -18.32
C GLU A 2 15.49 8.31 -17.99
N GLN A 3 16.10 7.67 -16.99
CA GLN A 3 15.57 6.42 -16.44
C GLN A 3 14.26 6.77 -15.75
N THR A 4 13.13 6.46 -16.40
CA THR A 4 11.81 6.51 -15.79
C THR A 4 11.84 5.56 -14.59
N ARG A 5 12.10 6.09 -13.39
CA ARG A 5 12.08 5.29 -12.16
C ARG A 5 10.65 4.81 -11.97
N ALA A 6 10.40 3.53 -12.25
CA ALA A 6 9.14 2.89 -11.95
C ALA A 6 8.81 3.11 -10.46
N ALA A 7 7.55 3.37 -10.17
CA ALA A 7 7.03 3.39 -8.81
C ALA A 7 7.46 2.10 -8.08
N PRO A 8 7.94 2.17 -6.82
CA PRO A 8 8.27 0.97 -6.08
C PRO A 8 7.07 0.01 -6.03
N GLU A 9 7.31 -1.27 -6.36
CA GLU A 9 6.30 -2.32 -6.32
C GLU A 9 6.52 -3.23 -5.11
N VAL A 10 5.43 -3.56 -4.41
CA VAL A 10 5.41 -4.54 -3.32
C VAL A 10 4.42 -5.64 -3.70
N ARG A 11 4.88 -6.89 -3.69
CA ARG A 11 4.10 -8.06 -4.09
C ARG A 11 3.93 -9.01 -2.91
N GLY A 12 2.74 -9.56 -2.73
CA GLY A 12 2.44 -10.48 -1.63
C GLY A 12 1.03 -11.04 -1.68
N THR A 13 0.72 -11.94 -0.76
CA THR A 13 -0.65 -12.38 -0.50
C THR A 13 -1.49 -11.21 0.02
N ARG A 14 -2.81 -11.29 -0.15
CA ARG A 14 -3.72 -10.26 0.36
C ARG A 14 -3.54 -10.00 1.85
N ALA A 15 -3.36 -11.06 2.64
CA ALA A 15 -3.16 -10.95 4.09
C ALA A 15 -1.85 -10.23 4.44
N GLU A 16 -0.75 -10.57 3.76
CA GLU A 16 0.54 -9.89 3.97
C GLU A 16 0.47 -8.41 3.61
N LEU A 17 -0.15 -8.06 2.48
CA LEU A 17 -0.28 -6.67 2.07
C LEU A 17 -1.17 -5.86 3.01
N ILE A 18 -2.23 -6.45 3.55
CA ILE A 18 -3.06 -5.80 4.57
C ILE A 18 -2.25 -5.53 5.84
N GLN A 19 -1.50 -6.52 6.33
CA GLN A 19 -0.67 -6.37 7.53
C GLN A 19 0.42 -5.31 7.33
N GLU A 20 1.09 -5.30 6.17
CA GLU A 20 2.10 -4.30 5.84
C GLU A 20 1.50 -2.90 5.75
N LEU A 21 0.33 -2.74 5.10
CA LEU A 21 -0.35 -1.45 5.00
C LEU A 21 -0.76 -0.89 6.38
N LEU A 22 -1.26 -1.75 7.28
CA LEU A 22 -1.57 -1.34 8.65
C LEU A 22 -0.30 -0.88 9.40
N ARG A 23 0.78 -1.65 9.30
CA ARG A 23 2.07 -1.32 9.93
C ARG A 23 2.63 0.02 9.45
N VAL A 24 2.57 0.32 8.15
CA VAL A 24 3.04 1.60 7.62
C VAL A 24 2.07 2.75 7.93
N ALA A 25 0.76 2.49 8.00
CA ALA A 25 -0.23 3.47 8.42
C ALA A 25 0.07 3.97 9.84
N GLU A 26 0.30 3.06 10.80
CA GLU A 26 0.70 3.40 12.17
C GLU A 26 1.97 4.25 12.16
N GLY A 27 2.98 3.85 11.38
CA GLY A 27 4.20 4.63 11.20
C GLY A 27 3.93 6.06 10.72
N TRP A 28 3.11 6.25 9.69
CA TRP A 28 2.79 7.57 9.15
C TRP A 28 1.98 8.44 10.10
N GLN A 29 1.05 7.85 10.84
CA GLN A 29 0.30 8.55 11.88
C GLN A 29 1.26 9.10 12.94
N HIS A 30 2.26 8.32 13.37
CA HIS A 30 3.29 8.80 14.31
C HIS A 30 4.16 9.94 13.75
N PHE A 31 4.37 10.01 12.44
CA PHE A 31 5.13 11.08 11.77
C PHE A 31 4.26 12.28 11.35
N GLY A 32 2.97 12.31 11.71
CA GLY A 32 2.04 13.38 11.30
C GLY A 32 1.79 13.43 9.79
N LYS A 33 1.89 12.29 9.10
CA LYS A 33 1.64 12.16 7.66
C LYS A 33 0.22 11.64 7.42
N ASP A 34 -0.77 12.41 7.85
CA ASP A 34 -2.18 12.00 7.87
C ASP A 34 -2.69 11.56 6.49
N TYR A 35 -2.32 12.27 5.43
CA TYR A 35 -2.66 11.89 4.05
C TYR A 35 -2.18 10.48 3.66
N LEU A 36 -0.96 10.10 4.07
CA LEU A 36 -0.45 8.76 3.77
C LEU A 36 -1.12 7.69 4.64
N TYR A 37 -1.41 8.02 5.91
CA TYR A 37 -2.20 7.16 6.79
C TYR A 37 -3.57 6.87 6.17
N GLU A 38 -4.32 7.90 5.76
CA GLU A 38 -5.63 7.77 5.13
C GLU A 38 -5.57 6.91 3.86
N GLN A 39 -4.54 7.10 3.03
CA GLN A 39 -4.34 6.26 1.84
C GLN A 39 -4.03 4.80 2.16
N ALA A 40 -3.22 4.50 3.19
CA ALA A 40 -3.00 3.11 3.59
C ALA A 40 -4.29 2.46 4.11
N VAL A 41 -5.07 3.18 4.93
CA VAL A 41 -6.36 2.68 5.44
C VAL A 41 -7.32 2.39 4.29
N ALA A 42 -7.49 3.33 3.36
CA ALA A 42 -8.31 3.11 2.16
C ALA A 42 -7.77 1.95 1.27
N GLY A 43 -6.45 1.77 1.24
CA GLY A 43 -5.79 0.64 0.60
C GLY A 43 -6.14 -0.70 1.26
N VAL A 44 -6.15 -0.76 2.59
CA VAL A 44 -6.58 -1.96 3.35
C VAL A 44 -8.03 -2.29 3.03
N GLU A 45 -8.93 -1.31 3.09
CA GLU A 45 -10.35 -1.50 2.77
C GLU A 45 -10.53 -2.03 1.34
N SER A 46 -9.82 -1.46 0.37
CA SER A 46 -9.83 -1.92 -1.02
C SER A 46 -9.34 -3.36 -1.15
N LEU A 47 -8.27 -3.74 -0.44
CA LEU A 47 -7.78 -5.11 -0.43
C LEU A 47 -8.78 -6.06 0.25
N GLN A 48 -9.47 -5.66 1.31
CA GLN A 48 -10.54 -6.46 1.93
C GLN A 48 -11.72 -6.67 0.98
N LEU A 49 -12.04 -5.65 0.16
CA LEU A 49 -13.03 -5.71 -0.93
C LEU A 49 -12.50 -6.39 -2.20
N GLN A 50 -11.45 -7.21 -2.07
CA GLN A 50 -10.87 -8.02 -3.15
C GLN A 50 -10.20 -7.24 -4.29
N ALA A 51 -9.82 -5.98 -4.11
CA ALA A 51 -9.03 -5.26 -5.11
C ALA A 51 -7.75 -6.06 -5.44
N PRO A 52 -7.36 -6.17 -6.73
CA PRO A 52 -6.16 -6.92 -7.12
C PRO A 52 -4.86 -6.16 -6.81
N SER A 53 -4.94 -4.84 -6.63
CA SER A 53 -3.81 -4.01 -6.26
C SER A 53 -4.28 -2.67 -5.70
N VAL A 54 -3.43 -2.00 -4.93
CA VAL A 54 -3.68 -0.66 -4.38
C VAL A 54 -2.43 0.22 -4.49
N ARG A 55 -2.62 1.54 -4.56
CA ARG A 55 -1.52 2.50 -4.58
C ARG A 55 -1.59 3.38 -3.35
N VAL A 56 -0.46 3.51 -2.66
CA VAL A 56 -0.33 4.34 -1.45
C VAL A 56 0.94 5.17 -1.61
N GLY A 57 0.79 6.49 -1.62
CA GLY A 57 1.82 7.41 -2.05
C GLY A 57 2.34 7.04 -3.44
N HIS A 58 3.62 6.71 -3.52
CA HIS A 58 4.28 6.28 -4.76
C HIS A 58 4.46 4.76 -4.86
N THR A 59 3.95 3.98 -3.90
CA THR A 59 4.15 2.53 -3.86
C THR A 59 2.93 1.81 -4.41
N HIS A 60 3.14 0.81 -5.28
CA HIS A 60 2.09 -0.05 -5.82
C HIS A 60 2.14 -1.43 -5.16
N TYR A 61 1.09 -1.78 -4.42
CA TYR A 61 0.94 -3.06 -3.73
C TYR A 61 0.08 -3.98 -4.59
N ILE A 62 0.61 -5.13 -5.01
CA ILE A 62 -0.01 -6.05 -5.98
C ILE A 62 -0.22 -7.42 -5.34
N VAL A 63 -1.47 -7.90 -5.34
CA VAL A 63 -1.81 -9.22 -4.80
C VAL A 63 -1.36 -10.30 -5.77
N THR A 64 -0.52 -11.22 -5.32
CA THR A 64 0.02 -12.31 -6.16
C THR A 64 -0.50 -13.70 -5.80
N SER A 65 -1.22 -13.85 -4.69
CA SER A 65 -1.90 -15.10 -4.32
C SER A 65 -3.35 -14.82 -3.96
N ALA A 66 -4.24 -15.67 -4.49
CA ALA A 66 -5.65 -15.73 -4.11
C ALA A 66 -5.80 -16.22 -2.67
#